data_AF-A0A7Y2ALQ8-F1
#
_entry.id   AF-A0A7Y2ALQ8-F1
#
_cell.length_a   1.000
_cell.length_b   1.000
_cell.length_c   1.000
_cell.angle_alpha   90.00
_cell.angle_beta   90.00
_cell.angle_gamma   90.00
#
_symmetry.space_group_name_H-M   'P 1'
#
loop_
_entity.id
_entity.type
_entity.pdbx_description
1 polymer ?
#
loop_
_entity_poly.entity_id
_entity_poly.type
_entity_poly.pdbx_seq_one_letter_code
_entity_poly.pdbx_strand_id
1 'polypeptide(L)'
;PLKVDADNPLLAGCFILKAKSNQKPRVVDGNVQPIMDPSLPEDGDWCYFSIRLFSYDTRGNVGVAPALDGVMFEKKGEGRLGKSGMPNASEMFQPIPGASAPQINPVMPQQNPPAMQQPVQQQPSGHPAYQQPPNPGQQPPY
;
A
#
# COMPACT_ATOMS: atom_id res chain seq x y z
N PRO A 1 -4.87 16.35 -10.77
CA PRO A 1 -5.30 17.56 -10.03
C PRO A 1 -6.68 17.29 -9.44
N LEU A 2 -6.93 17.58 -8.16
CA LEU A 2 -8.31 17.51 -7.64
C LEU A 2 -9.19 18.39 -8.53
N LYS A 3 -10.15 17.74 -9.20
CA LYS A 3 -11.26 18.43 -9.85
C LYS A 3 -12.23 18.76 -8.74
N VAL A 4 -12.05 19.94 -8.17
CA VAL A 4 -12.99 20.49 -7.21
C VAL A 4 -14.16 21.01 -8.02
N ASP A 5 -15.36 20.53 -7.73
CA ASP A 5 -16.54 21.04 -8.42
C ASP A 5 -16.91 22.38 -7.85
N ALA A 6 -17.10 23.35 -8.76
CA ALA A 6 -17.64 24.65 -8.39
C ALA A 6 -19.01 24.54 -7.69
N ASP A 7 -19.75 23.45 -7.96
CA ASP A 7 -21.09 23.21 -7.40
C ASP A 7 -21.08 22.37 -6.11
N ASN A 8 -19.90 22.07 -5.53
CA ASN A 8 -19.85 21.31 -4.28
C ASN A 8 -20.43 22.17 -3.14
N PRO A 9 -21.53 21.75 -2.47
CA PRO A 9 -22.14 22.52 -1.39
C PRO A 9 -21.20 22.76 -0.21
N LEU A 10 -20.21 21.89 0.03
CA LEU A 10 -19.18 22.08 1.07
C LEU A 10 -18.28 23.30 0.80
N LEU A 11 -18.30 23.84 -0.41
CA LEU A 11 -17.49 24.97 -0.84
C LEU A 11 -18.31 26.25 -1.04
N ALA A 12 -19.63 26.20 -0.83
CA ALA A 12 -20.49 27.36 -0.98
C ALA A 12 -20.06 28.46 0.00
N GLY A 13 -19.68 29.64 -0.53
CA GLY A 13 -19.20 30.77 0.26
C GLY A 13 -17.71 30.71 0.66
N CYS A 14 -16.97 29.68 0.24
CA CYS A 14 -15.55 29.54 0.53
C CYS A 14 -14.67 30.05 -0.63
N PHE A 15 -13.48 30.57 -0.30
CA PHE A 15 -12.43 30.82 -1.28
C PHE A 15 -11.62 29.55 -1.53
N ILE A 16 -11.37 29.23 -2.80
CA ILE A 16 -10.56 28.07 -3.17
C ILE A 16 -9.15 28.54 -3.53
N LEU A 17 -8.17 28.11 -2.75
CA LEU A 17 -6.76 28.40 -3.00
C LEU A 17 -6.02 27.11 -3.37
N LYS A 18 -5.21 27.17 -4.43
CA LYS A 18 -4.35 26.05 -4.85
C LYS A 18 -2.89 26.37 -4.62
N ALA A 19 -2.37 25.96 -3.48
CA ALA A 19 -0.95 26.06 -3.14
C ALA A 19 -0.19 24.79 -3.51
N LYS A 20 1.11 24.95 -3.79
CA LYS A 20 2.03 23.83 -4.04
C LYS A 20 3.31 24.04 -3.24
N SER A 21 4.03 22.96 -2.99
CA SER A 21 5.39 23.01 -2.47
C SER A 21 6.32 22.18 -3.35
N ASN A 22 7.56 22.66 -3.49
CA ASN A 22 8.65 21.91 -4.12
C ASN A 22 9.41 21.03 -3.12
N GLN A 23 9.23 21.27 -1.81
CA GLN A 23 9.79 20.46 -0.73
C GLN A 23 8.65 19.88 0.11
N LYS A 24 8.89 18.73 0.76
CA LYS A 24 7.88 18.12 1.62
C LYS A 24 7.49 19.12 2.73
N PRO A 25 6.22 19.58 2.80
CA PRO A 25 5.80 20.50 3.84
C PRO A 25 5.97 19.88 5.22
N ARG A 26 6.20 20.70 6.23
CA ARG A 26 6.13 20.25 7.62
C ARG A 26 4.68 19.99 7.97
N VAL A 27 4.42 18.84 8.57
CA VAL A 27 3.08 18.44 9.04
C VAL A 27 3.14 18.28 10.54
N VAL A 28 2.30 19.02 11.26
CA VAL A 28 2.27 19.03 12.73
C VAL A 28 0.85 18.83 13.26
N ASP A 29 0.72 18.40 14.51
CA ASP A 29 -0.55 18.34 15.23
C ASP A 29 -0.89 19.69 15.90
N GLY A 30 -2.03 19.75 16.60
CA GLY A 30 -2.45 20.94 17.35
C GLY A 30 -1.51 21.37 18.49
N ASN A 31 -0.55 20.52 18.90
CA ASN A 31 0.49 20.83 19.87
C ASN A 31 1.83 21.21 19.17
N VAL A 32 1.79 21.42 17.85
CA VAL A 32 2.95 21.74 17.00
C VAL A 32 4.01 20.62 17.05
N GLN A 33 3.60 19.39 17.34
CA GLN A 33 4.50 18.24 17.28
C GLN A 33 4.50 17.65 15.87
N PRO A 34 5.66 17.22 15.35
CA PRO A 34 5.72 16.58 14.03
C PRO A 34 4.85 15.33 13.96
N ILE A 35 3.97 15.27 12.97
CA ILE A 35 3.22 14.05 12.66
C ILE A 35 4.11 13.16 11.80
N MET A 36 4.37 11.94 12.29
CA MET A 36 5.27 10.98 11.62
C MET A 36 4.64 10.35 10.38
N ASP A 37 3.32 10.15 10.40
CA ASP A 37 2.55 9.72 9.23
C ASP A 37 1.99 10.94 8.48
N PRO A 38 2.64 11.37 7.37
CA PRO A 38 2.17 12.51 6.59
C PRO A 38 0.83 12.25 5.88
N SER A 39 0.33 11.01 5.90
CA SER A 39 -0.96 10.62 5.33
C SER A 39 -2.12 10.87 6.30
N LEU A 40 -1.83 11.25 7.55
CA LEU A 40 -2.85 11.52 8.55
C LEU A 40 -3.83 12.61 8.11
N PRO A 41 -3.41 13.76 7.53
CA PRO A 41 -4.34 14.73 6.99
C PRO A 41 -4.88 14.25 5.63
N GLU A 42 -6.19 14.15 5.52
CA GLU A 42 -6.91 13.75 4.32
C GLU A 42 -7.75 14.91 3.76
N ASP A 43 -8.24 14.79 2.53
CA ASP A 43 -9.19 15.75 1.99
C ASP A 43 -10.47 15.80 2.83
N GLY A 44 -10.88 17.01 3.20
CA GLY A 44 -12.01 17.23 4.10
C GLY A 44 -11.60 17.61 5.52
N ASP A 45 -10.37 17.29 5.92
CA ASP A 45 -9.89 17.58 7.27
C ASP A 45 -9.72 19.08 7.53
N TRP A 46 -9.95 19.46 8.78
CA TRP A 46 -9.72 20.82 9.25
C TRP A 46 -8.24 21.01 9.54
N CYS A 47 -7.63 21.94 8.80
CA CYS A 47 -6.19 22.20 8.85
C CYS A 47 -5.91 23.70 8.83
N TYR A 48 -4.84 24.10 9.50
CA TYR A 48 -4.22 25.42 9.32
C TYR A 48 -3.06 25.31 8.33
N PHE A 49 -2.91 26.32 7.47
CA PHE A 49 -1.89 26.34 6.44
C PHE A 49 -0.98 27.54 6.59
N SER A 50 0.34 27.31 6.56
CA SER A 50 1.32 28.36 6.35
C SER A 50 1.53 28.55 4.86
N ILE A 51 1.05 29.69 4.35
CA ILE A 51 1.10 30.04 2.92
C ILE A 51 1.96 31.27 2.74
N ARG A 52 2.88 31.20 1.77
CA ARG A 52 3.70 32.33 1.33
C ARG A 52 3.30 32.72 -0.08
N LEU A 53 2.94 33.98 -0.26
CA LEU A 53 2.62 34.53 -1.57
C LEU A 53 3.89 35.11 -2.21
N PHE A 54 4.08 34.82 -3.49
CA PHE A 54 5.19 35.37 -4.26
C PHE A 54 4.74 35.72 -5.67
N SER A 55 5.31 36.79 -6.23
CA SER A 55 5.09 37.15 -7.63
C SER A 55 5.85 36.19 -8.54
N TYR A 56 5.26 35.86 -9.69
CA TYR A 56 5.93 35.12 -10.75
C TYR A 56 5.73 35.81 -12.10
N ASP A 57 6.73 35.65 -12.96
CA ASP A 57 6.65 35.88 -14.40
C ASP A 57 7.22 34.62 -15.06
N THR A 58 6.37 33.85 -15.73
CA THR A 58 6.78 32.59 -16.33
C THR A 58 6.05 32.35 -17.63
N ARG A 59 6.82 32.31 -18.74
CA ARG A 59 6.31 32.02 -20.09
C ARG A 59 5.12 32.93 -20.48
N GLY A 60 5.20 34.21 -20.13
CA GLY A 60 4.15 35.19 -20.41
C GLY A 60 2.96 35.17 -19.45
N ASN A 61 2.96 34.30 -18.42
CA ASN A 61 2.01 34.37 -17.32
C ASN A 61 2.63 35.15 -16.17
N VAL A 62 2.03 36.28 -15.81
CA VAL A 62 2.45 37.10 -14.68
C VAL A 62 1.35 37.08 -13.63
N GLY A 63 1.71 36.97 -12.37
CA GLY A 63 0.74 36.98 -11.28
C GLY A 63 1.35 36.74 -9.92
N VAL A 64 0.50 36.38 -8.96
CA VAL A 64 0.89 35.97 -7.61
C VAL A 64 0.52 34.51 -7.42
N ALA A 65 1.47 33.70 -6.95
CA ALA A 65 1.27 32.30 -6.66
C ALA A 65 1.43 32.02 -5.16
N PRO A 66 0.61 31.11 -4.59
CA PRO A 66 0.80 30.61 -3.24
C PRO A 66 1.77 29.42 -3.20
N ALA A 67 2.79 29.52 -2.35
CA ALA A 67 3.64 28.41 -1.91
C ALA A 67 3.13 27.87 -0.57
N LEU A 68 3.10 26.53 -0.43
CA LEU A 68 2.76 25.84 0.81
C LEU A 68 4.03 25.53 1.59
N ASP A 69 4.16 26.10 2.79
CA ASP A 69 5.35 25.88 3.63
C ASP A 69 5.09 24.84 4.75
N GLY A 70 3.88 24.81 5.31
CA GLY A 70 3.51 23.86 6.37
C GLY A 70 2.01 23.70 6.59
N VAL A 71 1.65 22.60 7.23
CA VAL A 71 0.27 22.20 7.55
C VAL A 71 0.20 21.81 9.02
N MET A 72 -0.79 22.35 9.74
CA MET A 72 -1.16 21.89 11.09
C MET A 72 -2.53 21.22 11.02
N PHE A 73 -2.56 19.93 11.35
CA PHE A 73 -3.79 19.16 11.43
C PHE A 73 -4.52 19.44 12.75
N GLU A 74 -5.80 19.81 12.66
CA GLU A 74 -6.63 20.12 13.84
C GLU A 74 -7.55 18.96 14.18
N LYS A 75 -8.40 18.56 13.23
CA LYS A 75 -9.39 17.50 13.44
C LYS A 75 -9.85 16.90 12.12
N LYS A 76 -10.40 15.69 12.21
CA LYS A 76 -11.02 15.01 11.07
C LYS A 76 -12.25 15.75 10.56
N GLY A 77 -12.36 15.82 9.25
CA GLY A 77 -13.52 16.36 8.55
C GLY A 77 -14.65 15.36 8.50
N GLU A 78 -15.89 15.86 8.42
CA GLU A 78 -17.09 15.04 8.26
C GLU A 78 -17.32 14.58 6.81
N GLY A 79 -16.56 15.10 5.84
CA GLY A 79 -16.76 14.76 4.43
C GLY A 79 -15.54 15.00 3.56
N ARG A 80 -15.32 14.10 2.60
CA ARG A 80 -14.26 14.20 1.59
C ARG A 80 -14.63 15.19 0.49
N LEU A 81 -13.68 16.00 0.05
CA LEU A 81 -13.93 17.14 -0.85
C LEU A 81 -14.06 16.74 -2.34
N GLY A 82 -13.91 15.46 -2.70
CA GLY A 82 -13.89 14.96 -4.08
C GLY A 82 -15.10 14.11 -4.50
N LYS A 83 -15.48 14.18 -5.79
CA LYS A 83 -16.63 13.52 -6.46
C LYS A 83 -16.79 12.00 -6.29
N SER A 84 -15.81 11.30 -5.74
CA SER A 84 -15.80 9.83 -5.70
C SER A 84 -15.16 9.29 -4.43
N GLY A 85 -15.35 9.96 -3.30
CA GLY A 85 -15.06 9.36 -2.01
C GLY A 85 -16.14 8.32 -1.73
N MET A 86 -15.83 7.04 -1.92
CA MET A 86 -16.61 6.00 -1.25
C MET A 86 -16.73 6.40 0.25
N PRO A 87 -17.93 6.37 0.85
CA PRO A 87 -18.08 6.63 2.28
C PRO A 87 -17.05 5.83 3.10
N ASN A 88 -16.59 6.36 4.22
CA ASN A 88 -15.64 5.62 5.05
C ASN A 88 -16.29 4.34 5.63
N ALA A 89 -15.49 3.42 6.15
CA ALA A 89 -16.02 2.15 6.67
C ALA A 89 -17.09 2.34 7.78
N SER A 90 -16.98 3.38 8.61
CA SER A 90 -17.99 3.70 9.63
C SER A 90 -19.30 4.25 9.07
N GLU A 91 -19.27 4.92 7.92
CA GLU A 91 -20.47 5.36 7.19
C GLU A 91 -21.11 4.21 6.42
N MET A 92 -20.30 3.28 5.92
CA MET A 92 -20.76 2.12 5.14
C MET A 92 -21.28 0.97 6.01
N PHE A 93 -20.70 0.77 7.19
CA PHE A 93 -20.89 -0.42 8.00
C PHE A 93 -21.23 -0.05 9.43
N GLN A 94 -22.15 -0.81 10.03
CA GLN A 94 -22.36 -0.81 11.48
C GLN A 94 -21.59 -1.97 12.11
N PRO A 95 -20.99 -1.79 13.31
CA PRO A 95 -20.34 -2.88 14.01
C PRO A 95 -21.35 -4.01 14.27
N ILE A 96 -20.99 -5.24 13.91
CA ILE A 96 -21.78 -6.43 14.28
C ILE A 96 -21.54 -6.69 15.76
N PRO A 97 -22.58 -6.69 16.62
CA PRO A 97 -22.41 -6.98 18.04
C PRO A 97 -21.80 -8.38 18.25
N GLY A 98 -20.68 -8.45 18.98
CA GLY A 98 -20.00 -9.72 19.29
C GLY A 98 -19.06 -10.26 18.21
N ALA A 99 -18.80 -9.50 17.13
CA ALA A 99 -17.83 -9.91 16.13
C ALA A 99 -16.41 -9.92 16.71
N SER A 100 -15.75 -11.08 16.66
CA SER A 100 -14.31 -11.23 16.88
C SER A 100 -13.58 -11.25 15.53
N ALA A 101 -12.36 -10.71 15.49
CA ALA A 101 -11.55 -10.71 14.28
C ALA A 101 -11.35 -12.16 13.78
N PRO A 102 -11.53 -12.44 12.47
CA PRO A 102 -11.32 -13.77 11.93
C PRO A 102 -9.94 -14.30 12.34
N GLN A 103 -9.92 -15.36 13.14
CA GLN A 103 -8.68 -16.03 13.51
C GLN A 103 -8.23 -16.84 12.29
N ILE A 104 -7.32 -16.28 11.50
CA ILE A 104 -6.60 -17.04 10.49
C ILE A 104 -5.63 -17.92 11.27
N ASN A 105 -6.02 -19.18 11.51
CA ASN A 105 -5.07 -20.16 12.03
C ASN A 105 -4.06 -20.42 10.91
N PRO A 106 -2.77 -20.05 11.07
CA PRO A 106 -1.76 -20.47 10.11
C PRO A 106 -1.76 -22.00 10.11
N VAL A 107 -2.13 -22.59 8.97
CA VAL A 107 -1.83 -24.00 8.70
C VAL A 107 -0.31 -24.08 8.61
N MET A 108 0.33 -24.35 9.73
CA MET A 108 1.73 -24.77 9.74
C MET A 108 1.80 -26.10 9.00
N PRO A 109 2.66 -26.24 7.97
CA PRO A 109 2.90 -27.53 7.35
C PRO A 109 3.34 -28.52 8.43
N GLN A 110 2.59 -29.60 8.60
CA GLN A 110 2.94 -30.69 9.49
C GLN A 110 4.23 -31.33 8.97
N GLN A 111 5.37 -30.97 9.54
CA GLN A 111 6.64 -31.63 9.27
C GLN A 111 6.53 -33.08 9.75
N ASN A 112 6.43 -33.99 8.78
CA ASN A 112 6.49 -35.42 9.02
C ASN A 112 7.85 -35.73 9.70
N PRO A 113 7.88 -36.39 10.88
CA PRO A 113 9.15 -36.71 11.52
C PRO A 113 9.99 -37.63 10.62
N PRO A 114 11.32 -37.44 10.56
CA PRO A 114 12.17 -38.29 9.76
C PRO A 114 12.10 -39.73 10.26
N ALA A 115 11.81 -40.66 9.34
CA ALA A 115 11.86 -42.08 9.60
C ALA A 115 13.27 -42.46 10.10
N MET A 116 13.35 -43.05 11.29
CA MET A 116 14.58 -43.63 11.79
C MET A 116 14.98 -44.79 10.87
N GLN A 117 16.12 -44.63 10.18
CA GLN A 117 16.70 -45.68 9.35
C GLN A 117 17.27 -46.76 10.26
N GLN A 118 16.74 -47.98 10.14
CA GLN A 118 17.31 -49.16 10.81
C GLN A 118 18.69 -49.46 10.20
N PRO A 119 19.67 -49.88 11.02
CA PRO A 119 21.01 -50.18 10.53
C PRO A 119 21.01 -51.38 9.57
N VAL A 120 21.53 -51.16 8.38
CA VAL A 120 21.74 -52.16 7.32
C VAL A 120 22.78 -53.21 7.75
N GLN A 121 22.39 -54.49 7.75
CA GLN A 121 23.32 -55.61 7.89
C GLN A 121 24.11 -55.79 6.59
N GLN A 122 25.44 -55.80 6.70
CA GLN A 122 26.37 -55.96 5.59
C GLN A 122 26.45 -57.45 5.18
N GLN A 123 26.19 -57.76 3.90
CA GLN A 123 26.49 -59.07 3.31
C GLN A 123 27.67 -58.95 2.31
N PRO A 124 28.60 -59.93 2.25
CA PRO A 124 29.92 -59.73 1.66
C PRO A 124 29.98 -60.06 0.16
N SER A 125 30.57 -59.13 -0.60
CA SER A 125 31.48 -59.28 -1.75
C SER A 125 31.32 -60.47 -2.72
N GLY A 126 30.81 -60.19 -3.94
CA GLY A 126 30.85 -61.10 -5.10
C GLY A 126 31.82 -60.62 -6.20
N HIS A 127 32.68 -61.54 -6.68
CA HIS A 127 33.48 -61.47 -7.92
C HIS A 127 32.67 -62.04 -9.13
N PRO A 128 33.14 -61.98 -10.39
CA PRO A 128 32.72 -61.00 -11.38
C PRO A 128 31.93 -61.61 -12.57
N ALA A 129 31.55 -60.70 -13.47
CA ALA A 129 30.80 -60.84 -14.70
C ALA A 129 31.23 -61.95 -15.68
N TYR A 130 30.23 -62.53 -16.35
CA TYR A 130 30.35 -63.08 -17.70
C TYR A 130 29.32 -62.44 -18.63
N GLN A 131 29.81 -62.05 -19.81
CA GLN A 131 29.12 -61.33 -20.87
C GLN A 131 28.23 -62.28 -21.71
N GLN A 132 27.03 -61.84 -22.08
CA GLN A 132 26.17 -62.51 -23.07
C GLN A 132 26.45 -61.97 -24.48
N PRO A 133 26.54 -62.83 -25.51
CA PRO A 133 26.79 -62.42 -26.89
C PRO A 133 25.54 -61.84 -27.61
N PRO A 134 25.73 -61.11 -28.73
CA PRO A 134 24.71 -60.26 -29.35
C PRO A 134 23.65 -61.03 -30.15
N ASN A 135 22.40 -60.56 -30.09
CA ASN A 135 21.29 -61.10 -30.87
C ASN A 135 21.18 -60.40 -32.25
N PRO A 136 21.21 -61.13 -33.38
CA PRO A 136 21.17 -60.57 -34.71
C PRO A 136 19.73 -60.47 -35.24
N GLY A 137 19.34 -59.28 -35.69
CA GLY A 137 18.14 -59.10 -36.51
C GLY A 137 17.34 -57.87 -36.15
N GLN A 138 17.50 -56.81 -36.94
CA GLN A 138 16.51 -56.36 -37.94
C GLN A 138 16.77 -54.89 -38.27
N GLN A 139 17.10 -54.66 -39.54
CA GLN A 139 17.32 -53.35 -40.15
C GLN A 139 15.96 -52.70 -40.51
N PRO A 140 15.82 -51.38 -40.41
CA PRO A 140 14.67 -50.66 -40.97
C PRO A 140 14.91 -50.23 -42.42
N PRO A 141 13.93 -50.33 -43.34
CA PRO A 141 13.95 -49.59 -44.59
C PRO A 141 13.30 -48.20 -44.45
N TYR A 142 13.85 -47.23 -45.17
CA TYR A 142 13.25 -45.93 -45.49
C TYR A 142 12.23 -46.07 -46.62
#